data_AF-A0A927ZPS6-F1
#
_entry.id   AF-A0A927ZPS6-F1
#
_cell.length_a   1.000
_cell.length_b   1.000
_cell.length_c   1.000
_cell.angle_alpha   90.00
_cell.angle_beta   90.00
_cell.angle_gamma   90.00
#
_symmetry.space_group_name_H-M   'P 1'
#
loop_
_entity.id
_entity.type
_entity.pdbx_description
1 polymer ?
#
loop_
_entity_poly.entity_id
_entity_poly.type
_entity_poly.pdbx_seq_one_letter_code
_entity_poly.pdbx_strand_id
1 'polypeptide(L)'
;MFNVDKIEFKTLKKEEYKVGHWTGGITTQLAIYPAAADYGDRNFIWRLSSATVEVEESDFTPLPDYDRVLIVLKGEVVLVHKEKRVARLAQYEQERFSGAYDTKSYGKITDFNLMVRKGNQGYAEVINLTEEYRTLKMEEASGYKRRSQGFYCTEGFCAINFNKESCMVREGELFLINSDFGEINEIGIMGEGKVIRTHVYFNEEENNNESGSEPELPSEKVKAKITAEDLKWAAIICWSNFRGGKYIFKGLRNIWYDEALQKGIDTIDRIFLPFFIGLLGVGAVGFYGWENFQSNLIAPAILLWIILDVLLINPFLYLAVLPRPIKSHIKKITELTENERAVFEKQKAENKQADKILKKYEITGRNKYID
;
A
#
# COMPACT_ATOMS: atom_id res chain seq x y z
N MET A 1 3.59 -0.30 35.27
CA MET A 1 2.25 0.30 35.50
C MET A 1 2.27 1.72 34.95
N PHE A 2 2.25 1.84 33.63
CA PHE A 2 1.97 3.11 32.97
C PHE A 2 0.52 3.02 32.50
N ASN A 3 -0.34 3.79 33.16
CA ASN A 3 -1.71 3.97 32.71
C ASN A 3 -1.63 4.90 31.50
N VAL A 4 -1.41 4.33 30.31
CA VAL A 4 -1.62 5.08 29.07
C VAL A 4 -3.12 5.34 29.04
N ASP A 5 -3.53 6.61 29.07
CA ASP A 5 -4.95 6.96 29.08
C ASP A 5 -5.64 6.25 27.91
N LYS A 6 -6.63 5.41 28.22
CA LYS A 6 -7.39 4.64 27.24
C LYS A 6 -8.19 5.52 26.28
N ILE A 7 -8.29 6.81 26.59
CA ILE A 7 -8.94 7.85 25.80
C ILE A 7 -7.98 9.06 25.77
N GLU A 8 -7.60 9.47 24.58
CA GLU A 8 -6.88 10.71 24.30
C GLU A 8 -7.79 11.59 23.44
N PHE A 9 -7.94 12.87 23.78
CA PHE A 9 -8.70 13.80 22.94
C PHE A 9 -8.03 15.16 22.85
N LYS A 10 -8.29 15.86 21.75
CA LYS A 10 -7.77 17.22 21.52
C LYS A 10 -8.63 18.00 20.54
N THR A 11 -8.60 19.31 20.67
CA THR A 11 -9.11 20.24 19.67
C THR A 11 -7.94 20.80 18.89
N LEU A 12 -8.01 20.74 17.56
CA LEU A 12 -7.02 21.32 16.67
C LEU A 12 -7.64 22.50 15.94
N LYS A 13 -6.98 23.66 16.05
CA LYS A 13 -7.40 24.90 15.42
C LYS A 13 -6.72 25.11 14.05
N LYS A 14 -7.24 26.07 13.29
CA LYS A 14 -6.77 26.39 11.94
C LYS A 14 -5.27 26.68 11.89
N GLU A 15 -4.74 27.34 12.92
CA GLU A 15 -3.35 27.77 13.00
C GLU A 15 -2.38 26.59 13.27
N GLU A 16 -2.89 25.45 13.74
CA GLU A 16 -2.10 24.26 14.05
C GLU A 16 -1.97 23.32 12.84
N TYR A 17 -2.71 23.57 11.76
CA TYR A 17 -2.70 22.70 10.59
C TYR A 17 -1.47 22.90 9.72
N LYS A 18 -0.95 21.78 9.20
CA LYS A 18 0.14 21.82 8.22
C LYS A 18 -0.42 22.07 6.84
N VAL A 19 0.00 23.16 6.20
CA VAL A 19 -0.41 23.53 4.85
C VAL A 19 0.69 23.18 3.84
N GLY A 20 0.33 22.51 2.76
CA GLY A 20 1.19 22.20 1.63
C GLY A 20 0.60 22.76 0.33
N HIS A 21 1.46 23.28 -0.53
CA HIS A 21 1.08 23.78 -1.86
C HIS A 21 1.52 22.80 -2.94
N TRP A 22 0.70 22.67 -3.98
CA TRP A 22 0.99 21.88 -5.17
C TRP A 22 0.44 22.59 -6.41
N THR A 23 0.84 22.16 -7.60
CA THR A 23 0.57 22.89 -8.85
C THR A 23 -0.92 23.14 -9.11
N GLY A 24 -1.81 22.30 -8.59
CA GLY A 24 -3.26 22.42 -8.77
C GLY A 24 -4.02 22.94 -7.54
N GLY A 25 -3.34 23.35 -6.46
CA GLY A 25 -4.00 23.98 -5.32
C GLY A 25 -3.28 23.82 -3.98
N ILE A 26 -4.07 23.75 -2.91
CA ILE A 26 -3.61 23.77 -1.52
C ILE A 26 -4.15 22.54 -0.79
N THR A 27 -3.33 21.93 0.06
CA THR A 27 -3.78 20.86 0.98
C THR A 27 -3.43 21.22 2.41
N THR A 28 -4.44 21.21 3.25
CA THR A 28 -4.34 21.41 4.69
C THR A 28 -4.48 20.05 5.37
N GLN A 29 -3.43 19.58 6.03
CA GLN A 29 -3.49 18.40 6.88
C GLN A 29 -4.10 18.79 8.23
N LEU A 30 -5.31 18.28 8.46
CA LEU A 30 -6.05 18.50 9.70
C LEU A 30 -5.49 17.60 10.80
N ALA A 31 -5.28 16.32 10.49
CA ALA A 31 -4.68 15.35 11.40
C ALA A 31 -4.14 14.12 10.68
N ILE A 32 -3.24 13.41 11.35
CA ILE A 32 -2.64 12.17 10.88
C ILE A 32 -2.39 11.25 12.07
N TYR A 33 -2.49 9.94 11.86
CA TYR A 33 -2.26 8.94 12.89
C TYR A 33 -1.31 7.83 12.44
N PRO A 34 -0.32 7.44 13.26
CA PRO A 34 0.05 8.07 14.53
C PRO A 34 0.52 9.53 14.33
N ALA A 35 0.53 10.35 15.40
CA ALA A 35 0.82 11.78 15.29
C ALA A 35 2.20 12.11 14.70
N ALA A 36 3.16 11.19 14.83
CA ALA A 36 4.51 11.29 14.28
C ALA A 36 4.61 10.84 12.81
N ALA A 37 3.54 10.31 12.22
CA ALA A 37 3.56 9.85 10.83
C ALA A 37 3.66 11.02 9.84
N ASP A 38 4.23 10.71 8.68
CA ASP A 38 4.44 11.60 7.55
C ASP A 38 3.67 11.11 6.31
N TYR A 39 3.10 12.07 5.58
CA TYR A 39 2.33 11.77 4.38
C TYR A 39 3.23 11.29 3.23
N GLY A 40 4.41 11.89 3.08
CA GLY A 40 5.40 11.55 2.06
C GLY A 40 5.95 10.14 2.24
N ASP A 41 6.25 9.76 3.47
CA ASP A 41 6.71 8.40 3.83
C ASP A 41 5.58 7.36 3.79
N ARG A 42 4.32 7.82 3.74
CA ARG A 42 3.12 6.95 3.74
C ARG A 42 3.11 5.98 4.91
N ASN A 43 3.57 6.39 6.09
CA ASN A 43 3.68 5.54 7.28
C ASN A 43 2.52 5.77 8.28
N PHE A 44 1.38 6.28 7.79
CA PHE A 44 0.18 6.53 8.58
C PHE A 44 -0.87 5.42 8.44
N ILE A 45 -1.70 5.25 9.47
CA ILE A 45 -2.89 4.40 9.47
C ILE A 45 -4.06 5.18 8.86
N TRP A 46 -4.28 6.42 9.32
CA TRP A 46 -5.30 7.29 8.75
C TRP A 46 -4.83 8.74 8.70
N ARG A 47 -5.42 9.51 7.78
CA ARG A 47 -5.15 10.94 7.61
C ARG A 47 -6.45 11.66 7.29
N LEU A 48 -6.67 12.78 7.99
CA LEU A 48 -7.72 13.76 7.70
C LEU A 48 -7.08 15.00 7.08
N SER A 49 -7.63 15.43 5.95
CA SER A 49 -7.14 16.61 5.25
C SER A 49 -8.29 17.33 4.57
N SER A 50 -8.08 18.60 4.26
CA SER A 50 -8.91 19.36 3.34
C SER A 50 -8.05 19.86 2.20
N ALA A 51 -8.52 19.75 0.95
CA ALA A 51 -7.81 20.28 -0.20
C ALA A 51 -8.68 21.28 -0.96
N THR A 52 -8.08 22.39 -1.37
CA THR A 52 -8.67 23.32 -2.33
C THR A 52 -8.02 23.07 -3.68
N VAL A 53 -8.81 22.61 -4.64
CA VAL A 53 -8.41 22.38 -6.04
C VAL A 53 -8.76 23.62 -6.84
N GLU A 54 -7.75 24.30 -7.38
CA GLU A 54 -7.88 25.62 -8.03
C GLU A 54 -7.83 25.53 -9.56
N VAL A 55 -7.53 24.35 -10.10
CA VAL A 55 -7.48 24.04 -11.53
C VAL A 55 -8.69 23.21 -11.96
N GLU A 56 -9.11 23.34 -13.21
CA GLU A 56 -10.28 22.62 -13.72
C GLU A 56 -10.04 21.12 -13.89
N GLU A 57 -8.81 20.70 -14.16
CA GLU A 57 -8.43 19.29 -14.26
C GLU A 57 -7.26 19.02 -13.31
N SER A 58 -7.40 18.00 -12.45
CA SER A 58 -6.27 17.55 -11.62
C SER A 58 -6.24 16.04 -11.43
N ASP A 59 -5.02 15.50 -11.38
CA ASP A 59 -4.74 14.10 -11.10
C ASP A 59 -4.58 13.85 -9.60
N PHE A 60 -5.20 12.78 -9.10
CA PHE A 60 -5.02 12.37 -7.71
C PHE A 60 -3.77 11.50 -7.57
N THR A 61 -2.93 11.80 -6.57
CA THR A 61 -1.76 10.96 -6.25
C THR A 61 -2.17 9.52 -5.91
N PRO A 62 -1.64 8.51 -6.61
CA PRO A 62 -1.90 7.11 -6.29
C PRO A 62 -1.38 6.71 -4.90
N LEU A 63 -2.27 6.15 -4.10
CA LEU A 63 -2.03 5.61 -2.76
C LEU A 63 -2.59 4.18 -2.70
N PRO A 64 -1.91 3.19 -3.32
CA PRO A 64 -2.46 1.84 -3.51
C PRO A 64 -2.75 1.10 -2.20
N ASP A 65 -2.07 1.46 -1.11
CA ASP A 65 -2.24 0.87 0.22
C ASP A 65 -3.37 1.51 1.03
N TYR A 66 -4.09 2.47 0.46
CA TYR A 66 -5.10 3.25 1.16
C TYR A 66 -6.44 3.23 0.41
N ASP A 67 -7.52 3.30 1.18
CA ASP A 67 -8.84 3.67 0.70
C ASP A 67 -9.15 5.13 1.10
N ARG A 68 -9.98 5.80 0.31
CA ARG A 68 -10.33 7.20 0.47
C ARG A 68 -11.84 7.37 0.63
N VAL A 69 -12.23 8.31 1.48
CA VAL A 69 -13.58 8.89 1.52
C VAL A 69 -13.42 10.39 1.32
N LEU A 70 -13.94 10.89 0.20
CA LEU A 70 -13.91 12.31 -0.16
C LEU A 70 -15.31 12.89 0.01
N ILE A 71 -15.42 14.06 0.63
CA ILE A 71 -16.65 14.84 0.78
C ILE A 71 -16.41 16.22 0.19
N VAL A 72 -17.27 16.68 -0.71
CA VAL A 72 -17.15 18.04 -1.28
C VAL A 72 -17.65 19.06 -0.27
N LEU A 73 -16.81 20.01 0.16
CA LEU A 73 -17.20 21.09 1.07
C LEU A 73 -17.75 22.31 0.34
N LYS A 74 -17.19 22.62 -0.84
CA LYS A 74 -17.59 23.74 -1.70
C LYS A 74 -17.35 23.38 -3.17
N GLY A 75 -18.24 23.83 -4.05
CA GLY A 75 -18.17 23.57 -5.49
C GLY A 75 -18.80 22.24 -5.90
N GLU A 76 -18.49 21.80 -7.13
CA GLU A 76 -18.95 20.54 -7.72
C GLU A 76 -17.79 19.89 -8.46
N VAL A 77 -17.73 18.56 -8.48
CA VAL A 77 -16.66 17.81 -9.15
C VAL A 77 -17.19 16.57 -9.87
N VAL A 78 -16.52 16.23 -10.97
CA VAL A 78 -16.63 14.91 -11.59
C VAL A 78 -15.34 14.14 -11.35
N LEU A 79 -15.44 13.03 -10.61
CA LEU A 79 -14.34 12.09 -10.41
C LEU A 79 -14.42 10.96 -11.43
N VAL A 80 -13.34 10.73 -12.16
CA VAL A 80 -13.21 9.66 -13.14
C VAL A 80 -12.18 8.66 -12.65
N HIS A 81 -12.65 7.50 -12.18
CA HIS A 81 -11.80 6.36 -11.83
C HIS A 81 -11.64 5.47 -13.06
N LYS A 82 -10.52 5.60 -13.76
CA LYS A 82 -10.28 5.02 -15.09
C LYS A 82 -10.75 3.56 -15.23
N GLU A 83 -11.56 3.30 -16.26
CA GLU A 83 -12.15 1.97 -16.57
C GLU A 83 -12.97 1.32 -15.43
N LYS A 84 -13.24 2.05 -14.33
CA LYS A 84 -14.03 1.57 -13.18
C LYS A 84 -15.40 2.23 -13.14
N ARG A 85 -15.45 3.55 -12.90
CA ARG A 85 -16.70 4.34 -12.82
C ARG A 85 -16.44 5.84 -12.84
N VAL A 86 -17.51 6.60 -13.02
CA VAL A 86 -17.54 8.06 -12.89
C VAL A 86 -18.49 8.44 -11.75
N ALA A 87 -18.07 9.35 -10.89
CA ALA A 87 -18.89 9.92 -9.83
C ALA A 87 -19.03 11.43 -10.06
N ARG A 88 -20.24 11.97 -9.92
CA ARG A 88 -20.51 13.41 -9.94
C ARG A 88 -20.93 13.77 -8.53
N LEU A 89 -20.27 14.75 -7.93
CA LEU A 89 -20.47 15.12 -6.54
C LEU A 89 -20.79 16.61 -6.45
N ALA A 90 -21.95 16.92 -5.91
CA ALA A 90 -22.32 18.24 -5.44
C ALA A 90 -21.81 18.49 -4.01
N GLN A 91 -22.04 19.70 -3.51
CA GLN A 91 -21.69 20.07 -2.14
C GLN A 91 -22.30 19.10 -1.12
N TYR A 92 -21.47 18.65 -0.18
CA TYR A 92 -21.75 17.66 0.87
C TYR A 92 -22.05 16.25 0.39
N GLU A 93 -21.92 15.96 -0.90
CA GLU A 93 -21.91 14.59 -1.40
C GLU A 93 -20.55 13.94 -1.22
N GLN A 94 -20.56 12.61 -1.08
CA GLN A 94 -19.38 11.82 -0.76
C GLN A 94 -19.12 10.71 -1.77
N GLU A 95 -17.85 10.37 -1.94
CA GLU A 95 -17.40 9.25 -2.77
C GLU A 95 -16.34 8.44 -2.02
N ARG A 96 -16.52 7.11 -2.01
CA ARG A 96 -15.58 6.17 -1.39
C ARG A 96 -14.94 5.31 -2.45
N PHE A 97 -13.61 5.38 -2.56
CA PHE A 97 -12.86 4.71 -3.62
C PHE A 97 -11.49 4.26 -3.13
N SER A 98 -10.88 3.33 -3.86
CA SER A 98 -9.52 2.90 -3.53
C SER A 98 -8.50 3.92 -4.01
N GLY A 99 -7.51 4.23 -3.18
CA GLY A 99 -6.38 5.09 -3.57
C GLY A 99 -5.49 4.47 -4.66
N ALA A 100 -5.67 3.19 -4.96
CA ALA A 100 -5.03 2.52 -6.10
C ALA A 100 -5.59 2.95 -7.47
N TYR A 101 -6.76 3.59 -7.50
CA TYR A 101 -7.40 3.97 -8.76
C TYR A 101 -6.69 5.17 -9.39
N ASP A 102 -6.40 5.05 -10.68
CA ASP A 102 -6.05 6.18 -11.54
C ASP A 102 -7.26 7.11 -11.63
N THR A 103 -7.23 8.18 -10.83
CA THR A 103 -8.37 9.06 -10.58
C THR A 103 -8.07 10.47 -11.06
N LYS A 104 -8.89 10.95 -11.97
CA LYS A 104 -8.91 12.34 -12.41
C LYS A 104 -10.11 13.06 -11.81
N SER A 105 -9.95 14.34 -11.53
CA SER A 105 -11.03 15.23 -11.12
C SER A 105 -11.22 16.35 -12.14
N TYR A 106 -12.48 16.70 -12.38
CA TYR A 106 -12.86 17.84 -13.21
C TYR A 106 -13.75 18.78 -12.40
N GLY A 107 -13.33 20.02 -12.23
CA GLY A 107 -13.99 21.05 -11.43
C GLY A 107 -13.15 21.54 -10.25
N LYS A 108 -13.41 22.78 -9.84
CA LYS A 108 -12.75 23.43 -8.70
C LYS A 108 -13.57 23.22 -7.43
N ILE A 109 -12.98 22.58 -6.45
CA ILE A 109 -13.64 22.26 -5.18
C ILE A 109 -12.78 22.60 -3.98
N THR A 110 -13.42 22.74 -2.83
CA THR A 110 -12.77 22.43 -1.56
C THR A 110 -13.33 21.11 -1.07
N ASP A 111 -12.48 20.13 -0.76
CA ASP A 111 -12.89 18.83 -0.25
C ASP A 111 -12.44 18.61 1.20
N PHE A 112 -13.05 17.61 1.82
CA PHE A 112 -12.55 16.92 2.99
C PHE A 112 -12.21 15.49 2.57
N ASN A 113 -11.07 14.98 3.01
CA ASN A 113 -10.56 13.69 2.59
C ASN A 113 -10.07 12.89 3.79
N LEU A 114 -10.71 11.75 4.01
CA LEU A 114 -10.29 10.70 4.93
C LEU A 114 -9.56 9.62 4.12
N MET A 115 -8.28 9.42 4.43
CA MET A 115 -7.47 8.32 3.90
C MET A 115 -7.27 7.28 4.99
N VAL A 116 -7.47 6.00 4.69
CA VAL A 116 -7.33 4.88 5.65
C VAL A 116 -6.54 3.75 5.02
N ARG A 117 -5.51 3.28 5.72
CA ARG A 117 -4.67 2.15 5.30
C ARG A 117 -5.52 0.88 5.23
N LYS A 118 -5.38 0.13 4.13
CA LYS A 118 -6.08 -1.14 3.89
C LYS A 118 -5.85 -2.12 5.04
N GLY A 119 -6.88 -2.90 5.35
CA GLY A 119 -6.94 -3.73 6.55
C GLY A 119 -7.56 -3.02 7.76
N ASN A 120 -7.77 -1.70 7.68
CA ASN A 120 -8.53 -0.93 8.64
C ASN A 120 -9.84 -0.42 8.00
N GLN A 121 -10.75 0.09 8.83
CA GLN A 121 -12.02 0.65 8.39
C GLN A 121 -12.13 2.10 8.77
N GLY A 122 -12.64 2.94 7.87
CA GLY A 122 -13.03 4.29 8.23
C GLY A 122 -14.19 4.78 7.39
N TYR A 123 -14.94 5.66 8.01
CA TYR A 123 -16.18 6.22 7.51
C TYR A 123 -16.19 7.72 7.78
N ALA A 124 -16.83 8.47 6.90
CA ALA A 124 -17.11 9.87 7.06
C ALA A 124 -18.58 10.12 6.73
N GLU A 125 -19.23 10.99 7.49
CA GLU A 125 -20.62 11.39 7.29
C GLU A 125 -20.79 12.88 7.59
N VAL A 126 -21.72 13.52 6.89
CA VAL A 126 -22.12 14.91 7.16
C VAL A 126 -23.30 14.90 8.10
N ILE A 127 -23.18 15.59 9.23
CA ILE A 127 -24.25 15.76 10.20
C ILE A 127 -24.71 17.21 10.18
N ASN A 128 -25.98 17.43 9.86
CA ASN A 128 -26.65 18.72 10.07
C ASN A 128 -26.95 18.87 11.56
N LEU A 129 -26.46 19.95 12.16
CA LEU A 129 -26.57 20.22 13.58
C LEU A 129 -27.89 20.96 13.88
N THR A 130 -28.45 20.65 15.02
CA THR A 130 -29.60 21.33 15.61
C THR A 130 -29.30 21.68 17.06
N GLU A 131 -30.01 22.67 17.60
CA GLU A 131 -29.88 23.06 19.01
C GLU A 131 -30.31 21.92 19.96
N GLU A 132 -31.08 20.96 19.45
CA GLU A 132 -31.51 19.79 20.20
C GLU A 132 -30.35 18.82 20.44
N TYR A 133 -30.24 18.35 21.68
CA TYR A 133 -29.25 17.35 22.04
C TYR A 133 -29.57 16.00 21.39
N ARG A 134 -28.61 15.48 20.61
CA ARG A 134 -28.70 14.17 19.97
C ARG A 134 -27.55 13.27 20.41
N THR A 135 -27.88 12.03 20.74
CA THR A 135 -26.87 10.99 21.00
C THR A 135 -26.52 10.22 19.73
N LEU A 136 -25.23 10.16 19.42
CA LEU A 136 -24.66 9.29 18.40
C LEU A 136 -24.19 7.99 19.08
N LYS A 137 -24.80 6.88 18.69
CA LYS A 137 -24.34 5.56 19.12
C LYS A 137 -23.14 5.12 18.30
N MET A 138 -22.25 4.39 18.93
CA MET A 138 -21.09 3.82 18.27
C MET A 138 -21.45 2.47 17.67
N GLU A 139 -21.06 2.25 16.42
CA GLU A 139 -21.22 0.95 15.79
C GLU A 139 -20.20 -0.05 16.35
N GLU A 140 -20.63 -1.31 16.46
CA GLU A 140 -19.75 -2.40 16.81
C GLU A 140 -18.94 -2.81 15.58
N ALA A 141 -17.62 -2.65 15.66
CA ALA A 141 -16.69 -3.17 14.67
C ALA A 141 -15.82 -4.24 15.35
N SER A 142 -16.13 -5.52 15.07
CA SER A 142 -15.36 -6.63 15.61
C SER A 142 -13.96 -6.70 14.99
N GLY A 143 -12.98 -7.14 15.79
CA GLY A 143 -11.61 -7.36 15.33
C GLY A 143 -10.68 -6.15 15.39
N TYR A 144 -11.13 -5.00 15.91
CA TYR A 144 -10.30 -3.81 16.11
C TYR A 144 -10.13 -3.47 17.59
N LYS A 145 -8.90 -3.14 17.99
CA LYS A 145 -8.54 -2.75 19.36
C LYS A 145 -8.68 -1.25 19.59
N ARG A 146 -8.47 -0.44 18.55
CA ARG A 146 -8.40 1.03 18.62
C ARG A 146 -9.46 1.68 17.74
N ARG A 147 -9.87 2.88 18.14
CA ARG A 147 -10.82 3.71 17.42
C ARG A 147 -10.37 5.17 17.47
N SER A 148 -10.53 5.88 16.36
CA SER A 148 -10.42 7.34 16.31
C SER A 148 -11.73 7.93 15.83
N GLN A 149 -12.18 9.01 16.46
CA GLN A 149 -13.32 9.82 16.05
C GLN A 149 -12.90 11.25 15.83
N GLY A 150 -13.36 11.83 14.73
CA GLY A 150 -13.10 13.21 14.35
C GLY A 150 -14.41 13.95 14.12
N PHE A 151 -14.47 15.18 14.57
CA PHE A 151 -15.58 16.11 14.35
C PHE A 151 -15.02 17.41 13.78
N TYR A 152 -15.05 17.54 12.46
CA TYR A 152 -14.59 18.74 11.76
C TYR A 152 -15.79 19.65 11.52
N CYS A 153 -15.85 20.79 12.20
CA CYS A 153 -16.97 21.72 12.05
C CYS A 153 -16.80 22.52 10.77
N THR A 154 -17.70 22.35 9.81
CA THR A 154 -17.61 23.02 8.49
C THR A 154 -18.38 24.33 8.43
N GLU A 155 -19.39 24.49 9.30
CA GLU A 155 -20.24 25.67 9.42
C GLU A 155 -20.73 25.78 10.87
N GLY A 156 -20.78 27.00 11.41
CA GLY A 156 -21.35 27.27 12.73
C GLY A 156 -20.50 26.75 13.88
N PHE A 157 -21.10 25.96 14.78
CA PHE A 157 -20.43 25.37 15.94
C PHE A 157 -21.09 24.06 16.38
N CYS A 158 -20.31 23.15 16.96
CA CYS A 158 -20.77 21.89 17.52
C CYS A 158 -20.27 21.75 18.96
N ALA A 159 -21.18 21.56 19.90
CA ALA A 159 -20.87 21.12 21.26
C ALA A 159 -20.94 19.60 21.32
N ILE A 160 -19.85 18.99 21.75
CA ILE A 160 -19.62 17.54 21.80
C ILE A 160 -19.49 17.15 23.27
N ASN A 161 -20.28 16.17 23.70
CA ASN A 161 -20.32 15.68 25.07
C ASN A 161 -20.04 14.18 25.10
N PHE A 162 -19.08 13.73 25.89
CA PHE A 162 -18.74 12.31 26.03
C PHE A 162 -18.09 12.08 27.40
N ASN A 163 -18.38 10.98 28.09
CA ASN A 163 -17.74 10.62 29.37
C ASN A 163 -17.60 11.76 30.40
N LYS A 164 -18.61 12.65 30.50
CA LYS A 164 -18.66 13.87 31.34
C LYS A 164 -17.75 15.03 30.88
N GLU A 165 -16.99 14.86 29.82
CA GLU A 165 -16.28 15.92 29.12
C GLU A 165 -17.23 16.64 28.16
N SER A 166 -17.00 17.95 28.00
CA SER A 166 -17.73 18.79 27.05
C SER A 166 -16.75 19.68 26.30
N CYS A 167 -16.83 19.67 24.97
CA CYS A 167 -15.97 20.46 24.10
C CYS A 167 -16.82 21.18 23.05
N MET A 168 -16.49 22.44 22.78
CA MET A 168 -17.09 23.19 21.68
C MET A 168 -16.06 23.33 20.56
N VAL A 169 -16.45 22.96 19.35
CA VAL A 169 -15.69 23.24 18.12
C VAL A 169 -16.43 24.21 17.23
N ARG A 170 -15.69 25.15 16.65
CA ARG A 170 -16.19 26.18 15.73
C ARG A 170 -15.77 25.90 14.30
N GLU A 171 -16.32 26.66 13.37
CA GLU A 171 -16.01 26.53 11.94
C GLU A 171 -14.50 26.46 11.65
N GLY A 172 -14.12 25.33 11.03
CA GLY A 172 -12.78 24.94 10.63
C GLY A 172 -11.88 24.44 11.76
N GLU A 173 -12.43 24.17 12.93
CA GLU A 173 -11.76 23.41 13.99
C GLU A 173 -12.11 21.91 13.90
N LEU A 174 -11.20 21.08 14.39
CA LEU A 174 -11.34 19.62 14.43
C LEU A 174 -11.23 19.15 15.88
N PHE A 175 -12.25 18.47 16.39
CA PHE A 175 -12.13 17.69 17.61
C PHE A 175 -11.76 16.25 17.28
N LEU A 176 -10.74 15.70 17.94
CA LEU A 176 -10.33 14.31 17.81
C LEU A 176 -10.41 13.60 19.14
N ILE A 177 -10.89 12.36 19.09
CA ILE A 177 -10.86 11.41 20.20
C ILE A 177 -10.24 10.12 19.69
N ASN A 178 -9.13 9.69 20.25
CA ASN A 178 -8.57 8.36 20.10
C ASN A 178 -8.93 7.56 21.35
N SER A 179 -9.44 6.34 21.19
CA SER A 179 -9.73 5.48 22.33
C SER A 179 -9.51 4.02 22.02
N ASP A 180 -9.38 3.22 23.08
CA ASP A 180 -9.58 1.79 22.97
C ASP A 180 -11.04 1.49 22.63
N PHE A 181 -11.26 0.36 21.98
CA PHE A 181 -12.60 -0.10 21.62
C PHE A 181 -13.42 -0.38 22.89
N GLY A 182 -14.64 0.18 22.96
CA GLY A 182 -15.57 -0.01 24.09
C GLY A 182 -15.50 1.04 25.20
N GLU A 183 -14.49 1.91 25.22
CA GLU A 183 -14.33 2.95 26.24
C GLU A 183 -15.30 4.14 26.02
N ILE A 184 -15.73 4.37 24.79
CA ILE A 184 -16.76 5.35 24.42
C ILE A 184 -17.85 4.66 23.63
N ASN A 185 -19.05 4.64 24.19
CA ASN A 185 -20.22 3.99 23.59
C ASN A 185 -21.22 4.98 23.00
N GLU A 186 -21.20 6.22 23.50
CA GLU A 186 -22.08 7.28 23.05
C GLU A 186 -21.36 8.64 23.06
N ILE A 187 -21.73 9.48 22.09
CA ILE A 187 -21.31 10.89 22.05
C ILE A 187 -22.57 11.73 21.84
N GLY A 188 -22.79 12.68 22.73
CA GLY A 188 -23.79 13.72 22.57
C GLY A 188 -23.30 14.84 21.68
N ILE A 189 -24.14 15.30 20.76
CA ILE A 189 -23.87 16.49 19.95
C ILE A 189 -25.07 17.44 19.96
N MET A 190 -24.79 18.73 19.88
CA MET A 190 -25.77 19.80 19.65
C MET A 190 -25.04 21.00 19.03
N GLY A 191 -25.76 21.89 18.36
CA GLY A 191 -25.18 23.12 17.83
C GLY A 191 -25.91 23.64 16.59
N GLU A 192 -25.20 24.36 15.75
CA GLU A 192 -25.75 24.98 14.55
C GLU A 192 -24.79 24.77 13.38
N GLY A 193 -25.34 24.53 12.18
CA GLY A 193 -24.56 24.35 10.95
C GLY A 193 -24.30 22.89 10.64
N LYS A 194 -23.07 22.56 10.23
CA LYS A 194 -22.71 21.22 9.75
C LYS A 194 -21.36 20.77 10.27
N VAL A 195 -21.29 19.52 10.70
CA VAL A 195 -20.05 18.85 11.11
C VAL A 195 -19.82 17.61 10.27
N ILE A 196 -18.57 17.39 9.85
CA ILE A 196 -18.15 16.09 9.31
C ILE A 196 -17.70 15.23 10.47
N ARG A 197 -18.40 14.13 10.67
CA ARG A 197 -17.98 13.08 11.60
C ARG A 197 -17.19 12.04 10.84
N THR A 198 -15.98 11.76 11.31
CA THR A 198 -15.19 10.62 10.87
C THR A 198 -15.06 9.63 12.01
N HIS A 199 -15.13 8.34 11.71
CA HIS A 199 -14.77 7.32 12.67
C HIS A 199 -13.96 6.21 11.98
N VAL A 200 -12.83 5.86 12.59
CA VAL A 200 -11.85 4.91 12.06
C VAL A 200 -11.63 3.81 13.09
N TYR A 201 -11.71 2.55 12.66
CA TYR A 201 -11.41 1.36 13.45
C TYR A 201 -10.12 0.76 12.91
N PHE A 202 -9.15 0.56 13.80
CA PHE A 202 -7.83 0.08 13.42
C PHE A 202 -7.19 -0.72 14.54
N ASN A 203 -6.15 -1.45 14.16
CA ASN A 203 -5.25 -2.08 15.11
C ASN A 203 -3.91 -1.37 15.01
N GLU A 204 -3.36 -0.97 16.16
CA GLU A 204 -1.96 -0.61 16.23
C GLU A 204 -1.15 -1.90 16.21
N GLU A 205 -0.08 -1.93 15.43
CA GLU A 205 0.93 -2.98 15.59
C GLU A 205 1.51 -2.78 17.00
N GLU A 206 1.29 -3.74 17.89
CA GLU A 206 1.84 -3.71 19.26
C GLU A 206 3.36 -3.69 19.16
N ASN A 207 3.96 -2.51 19.33
CA ASN A 207 5.35 -2.41 19.73
C ASN A 207 5.43 -2.83 21.20
N ASN A 208 5.60 -4.13 21.44
CA ASN A 208 5.81 -4.71 22.76
C ASN A 208 7.14 -4.24 23.35
N ASN A 209 7.14 -3.10 24.04
CA ASN A 209 8.26 -2.65 24.88
C ASN A 209 7.81 -2.54 26.36
N GLU A 210 7.69 -3.67 27.06
CA GLU A 210 7.90 -3.77 28.52
C GLU A 210 8.33 -5.21 28.89
N SER A 211 9.63 -5.34 29.15
CA SER A 211 10.39 -6.44 29.76
C SER A 211 9.63 -7.71 30.19
N GLY A 212 9.31 -8.56 29.22
CA GLY A 212 9.55 -9.99 29.28
C GLY A 212 10.45 -10.28 28.10
N SER A 213 11.69 -10.73 28.34
CA SER A 213 12.72 -11.00 27.33
C SER A 213 12.14 -11.23 25.93
N GLU A 214 12.19 -10.19 25.11
CA GLU A 214 11.75 -10.23 23.71
C GLU A 214 12.49 -11.38 23.01
N PRO A 215 11.84 -12.18 22.15
CA PRO A 215 12.57 -12.62 20.99
C PRO A 215 12.75 -11.36 20.13
N GLU A 216 13.92 -10.73 20.23
CA GLU A 216 14.38 -9.70 19.29
C GLU A 216 13.96 -10.12 17.88
N LEU A 217 12.99 -9.44 17.28
CA LEU A 217 12.81 -9.48 15.83
C LEU A 217 13.99 -8.68 15.29
N PRO A 218 14.92 -9.33 14.60
CA PRO A 218 16.23 -8.76 14.41
C PRO A 218 16.08 -7.55 13.49
N SER A 219 16.54 -6.41 13.98
CA SER A 219 16.86 -5.18 13.24
C SER A 219 18.04 -5.37 12.27
N GLU A 220 18.30 -6.60 11.89
CA GLU A 220 19.18 -7.02 10.82
C GLU A 220 18.49 -8.25 10.21
N LYS A 221 18.47 -8.41 8.90
CA LYS A 221 17.93 -9.61 8.27
C LYS A 221 18.67 -10.86 8.77
N VAL A 222 18.33 -11.44 9.92
CA VAL A 222 18.65 -12.84 10.24
C VAL A 222 17.65 -13.68 9.47
N LYS A 223 17.78 -13.61 8.15
CA LYS A 223 17.22 -14.61 7.29
C LYS A 223 17.66 -15.97 7.86
N ALA A 224 16.71 -16.88 8.09
CA ALA A 224 17.00 -18.24 8.55
C ALA A 224 18.27 -18.81 7.90
N LYS A 225 19.08 -19.57 8.67
CA LYS A 225 20.31 -20.21 8.16
C LYS A 225 20.01 -20.83 6.80
N ILE A 226 20.83 -20.49 5.80
CA ILE A 226 20.66 -21.00 4.44
C ILE A 226 20.68 -22.52 4.51
N THR A 227 19.55 -23.14 4.20
CA THR A 227 19.47 -24.59 4.07
C THR A 227 19.84 -25.00 2.64
N ALA A 228 20.29 -26.24 2.45
CA ALA A 228 20.48 -26.79 1.11
C ALA A 228 19.17 -26.80 0.28
N GLU A 229 18.02 -26.85 0.97
CA GLU A 229 16.70 -26.78 0.34
C GLU A 229 16.39 -25.36 -0.17
N ASP A 230 16.77 -24.31 0.56
CA ASP A 230 16.63 -22.92 0.10
C ASP A 230 17.53 -22.65 -1.11
N LEU A 231 18.78 -23.13 -1.09
CA LEU A 231 19.69 -22.94 -2.22
C LEU A 231 19.17 -23.65 -3.49
N LYS A 232 18.60 -24.85 -3.31
CA LYS A 232 17.93 -25.59 -4.40
C LYS A 232 16.73 -24.82 -4.97
N TRP A 233 15.85 -24.30 -4.12
CA TRP A 233 14.69 -23.54 -4.58
C TRP A 233 15.04 -22.19 -5.20
N ALA A 234 16.05 -21.48 -4.67
CA ALA A 234 16.56 -20.26 -5.28
C ALA A 234 17.13 -20.51 -6.69
N ALA A 235 17.88 -21.60 -6.89
CA ALA A 235 18.38 -21.99 -8.20
C ALA A 235 17.23 -22.34 -9.17
N ILE A 236 16.23 -23.11 -8.71
CA ILE A 236 15.06 -23.47 -9.51
C ILE A 236 14.29 -22.22 -9.97
N ILE A 237 14.04 -21.27 -9.06
CA ILE A 237 13.35 -20.01 -9.37
C ILE A 237 14.17 -19.15 -10.34
N CYS A 238 15.48 -19.04 -10.11
CA CYS A 238 16.39 -18.32 -10.99
C CYS A 238 16.33 -18.86 -12.42
N TRP A 239 16.45 -20.18 -12.60
CA TRP A 239 16.45 -20.79 -13.92
C TRP A 239 15.07 -20.79 -14.58
N SER A 240 13.98 -20.78 -13.81
CA SER A 240 12.62 -20.69 -14.37
C SER A 240 12.27 -19.31 -14.90
N ASN A 241 12.83 -18.25 -14.29
CA ASN A 241 12.55 -16.86 -14.65
C ASN A 241 13.44 -16.33 -15.78
N PHE A 242 14.49 -17.07 -16.16
CA PHE A 242 15.29 -16.75 -17.34
C PHE A 242 14.43 -16.78 -18.63
N ARG A 243 14.68 -15.87 -19.58
CA ARG A 243 14.00 -15.84 -20.90
C ARG A 243 14.26 -17.15 -21.65
N GLY A 244 13.33 -18.11 -21.54
CA GLY A 244 13.42 -19.46 -22.11
C GLY A 244 13.27 -20.61 -21.10
N GLY A 245 13.38 -20.34 -19.79
CA GLY A 245 13.31 -21.35 -18.72
C GLY A 245 11.99 -22.14 -18.68
N LYS A 246 10.88 -21.52 -19.11
CA LYS A 246 9.54 -22.14 -19.22
C LYS A 246 9.46 -23.31 -20.22
N TYR A 247 10.44 -23.46 -21.11
CA TYR A 247 10.54 -24.59 -22.06
C TYR A 247 11.40 -25.75 -21.52
N ILE A 248 12.27 -25.46 -20.54
CA ILE A 248 13.21 -26.42 -19.94
C ILE A 248 12.57 -27.12 -18.73
N PHE A 249 11.80 -26.37 -17.91
CA PHE A 249 11.23 -26.88 -16.65
C PHE A 249 9.70 -26.98 -16.72
N LYS A 250 9.18 -28.06 -17.34
CA LYS A 250 7.72 -28.28 -17.49
C LYS A 250 6.96 -28.39 -16.15
N GLY A 251 7.62 -28.82 -15.08
CA GLY A 251 7.01 -29.01 -13.75
C GLY A 251 6.66 -27.73 -12.98
N LEU A 252 7.12 -26.56 -13.42
CA LEU A 252 6.89 -25.28 -12.75
C LEU A 252 5.64 -24.53 -13.23
N ARG A 253 4.93 -25.07 -14.24
CA ARG A 253 3.72 -24.43 -14.80
C ARG A 253 2.51 -24.45 -13.86
N ASN A 254 2.51 -25.34 -12.86
CA ASN A 254 1.39 -25.55 -11.95
C ASN A 254 1.68 -25.06 -10.53
N ILE A 255 2.66 -24.18 -10.40
CA ILE A 255 3.13 -23.65 -9.12
C ILE A 255 2.74 -22.18 -9.03
N TRP A 256 2.19 -21.82 -7.88
CA TRP A 256 1.88 -20.45 -7.49
C TRP A 256 2.91 -19.98 -6.45
N TYR A 257 3.39 -18.76 -6.65
CA TYR A 257 4.24 -18.03 -5.71
C TYR A 257 3.38 -17.03 -4.97
N ASP A 258 3.52 -16.98 -3.64
CA ASP A 258 2.85 -15.94 -2.88
C ASP A 258 3.45 -14.55 -3.14
N GLU A 259 2.80 -13.52 -2.60
CA GLU A 259 3.16 -12.13 -2.85
C GLU A 259 4.56 -11.76 -2.32
N ALA A 260 5.00 -12.37 -1.21
CA ALA A 260 6.32 -12.13 -0.64
C ALA A 260 7.43 -12.68 -1.53
N LEU A 261 7.26 -13.90 -2.05
CA LEU A 261 8.19 -14.52 -2.97
C LEU A 261 8.20 -13.81 -4.33
N GLN A 262 7.03 -13.43 -4.85
CA GLN A 262 6.90 -12.69 -6.10
C GLN A 262 7.58 -11.31 -6.02
N LYS A 263 7.40 -10.58 -4.92
CA LYS A 263 8.07 -9.28 -4.70
C LYS A 263 9.60 -9.41 -4.66
N GLY A 264 10.12 -10.50 -4.09
CA GLY A 264 11.55 -10.80 -4.11
C GLY A 264 12.09 -11.02 -5.53
N ILE A 265 11.36 -11.79 -6.34
CA ILE A 265 11.67 -12.01 -7.76
C ILE A 265 11.66 -10.70 -8.54
N ASP A 266 10.58 -9.91 -8.41
CA ASP A 266 10.40 -8.66 -9.15
C ASP A 266 11.50 -7.63 -8.84
N THR A 267 12.06 -7.67 -7.62
CA THR A 267 13.17 -6.77 -7.22
C THR A 267 14.43 -7.03 -8.05
N ILE A 268 14.74 -8.29 -8.35
CA ILE A 268 15.90 -8.66 -9.18
C ILE A 268 15.62 -8.38 -10.65
N ASP A 269 14.43 -8.75 -11.12
CA ASP A 269 14.06 -8.66 -12.53
C ASP A 269 13.92 -7.18 -12.97
N ARG A 270 13.41 -6.29 -12.10
CA ARG A 270 13.26 -4.86 -12.39
C ARG A 270 14.58 -4.14 -12.64
N ILE A 271 15.64 -4.55 -11.95
CA ILE A 271 16.96 -3.91 -12.04
C ILE A 271 17.80 -4.55 -13.17
N PHE A 272 17.33 -5.66 -13.77
CA PHE A 272 18.11 -6.50 -14.69
C PHE A 272 19.48 -6.88 -14.10
N LEU A 273 19.54 -7.02 -12.77
CA LEU A 273 20.79 -7.17 -12.02
C LEU A 273 21.61 -8.39 -12.48
N PRO A 274 21.01 -9.59 -12.72
CA PRO A 274 21.73 -10.75 -13.25
C PRO A 274 22.34 -10.50 -14.63
N PHE A 275 21.64 -9.77 -15.50
CA PHE A 275 22.10 -9.45 -16.85
C PHE A 275 23.33 -8.54 -16.82
N PHE A 276 23.33 -7.51 -15.97
CA PHE A 276 24.47 -6.59 -15.86
C PHE A 276 25.68 -7.24 -15.21
N ILE A 277 25.49 -8.09 -14.19
CA ILE A 277 26.60 -8.83 -13.57
C ILE A 277 27.24 -9.79 -14.57
N GLY A 278 26.42 -10.53 -15.32
CA GLY A 278 26.90 -11.38 -16.40
C GLY A 278 27.72 -10.61 -17.45
N LEU A 279 27.20 -9.46 -17.92
CA LEU A 279 27.87 -8.63 -18.92
C LEU A 279 29.20 -8.03 -18.41
N LEU A 280 29.22 -7.53 -17.17
CA LEU A 280 30.42 -6.98 -16.55
C LEU A 280 31.52 -8.03 -16.45
N GLY A 281 31.18 -9.24 -16.05
CA GLY A 281 32.17 -10.32 -15.94
C GLY A 281 32.66 -10.84 -17.29
N VAL A 282 31.81 -10.91 -18.32
CA VAL A 282 32.29 -11.18 -19.70
C VAL A 282 33.28 -10.11 -20.15
N GLY A 283 32.98 -8.83 -19.89
CA GLY A 283 33.89 -7.72 -20.18
C GLY A 283 35.21 -7.82 -19.42
N ALA A 284 35.16 -8.14 -18.12
CA ALA A 284 36.34 -8.28 -17.28
C ALA A 284 37.23 -9.46 -17.70
N VAL A 285 36.64 -10.64 -17.96
CA VAL A 285 37.36 -11.83 -18.44
C VAL A 285 37.91 -11.61 -19.84
N GLY A 286 37.16 -10.93 -20.71
CA GLY A 286 37.62 -10.55 -22.04
C GLY A 286 38.83 -9.60 -21.99
N PHE A 287 38.75 -8.55 -21.17
CA PHE A 287 39.81 -7.55 -21.01
C PHE A 287 41.07 -8.16 -20.36
N TYR A 288 40.91 -8.87 -19.24
CA TYR A 288 42.03 -9.51 -18.55
C TYR A 288 42.64 -10.64 -19.38
N GLY A 289 41.81 -11.44 -20.05
CA GLY A 289 42.24 -12.51 -20.93
C GLY A 289 42.96 -12.01 -22.19
N TRP A 290 42.62 -10.82 -22.69
CA TRP A 290 43.30 -10.20 -23.82
C TRP A 290 44.78 -9.89 -23.53
N GLU A 291 45.09 -9.46 -22.31
CA GLU A 291 46.47 -9.13 -21.90
C GLU A 291 47.27 -10.35 -21.42
N ASN A 292 46.60 -11.35 -20.83
CA ASN A 292 47.28 -12.40 -20.06
C ASN A 292 47.14 -13.82 -20.63
N PHE A 293 46.16 -14.08 -21.49
CA PHE A 293 45.90 -15.43 -22.01
C PHE A 293 46.27 -15.57 -23.49
N GLN A 294 46.57 -16.80 -23.91
CA GLN A 294 46.64 -17.14 -25.33
C GLN A 294 45.25 -16.97 -25.96
N SER A 295 45.19 -16.50 -27.21
CA SER A 295 43.94 -16.10 -27.88
C SER A 295 42.88 -17.21 -27.94
N ASN A 296 43.29 -18.48 -27.96
CA ASN A 296 42.42 -19.66 -27.93
C ASN A 296 41.79 -19.94 -26.55
N LEU A 297 42.29 -19.36 -25.46
CA LEU A 297 41.80 -19.59 -24.09
C LEU A 297 40.78 -18.55 -23.62
N ILE A 298 40.65 -17.42 -24.33
CA ILE A 298 39.71 -16.34 -23.98
C ILE A 298 38.26 -16.82 -24.09
N ALA A 299 37.90 -17.49 -25.19
CA ALA A 299 36.54 -17.99 -25.39
C ALA A 299 36.13 -19.07 -24.36
N PRO A 300 36.97 -20.09 -24.06
CA PRO A 300 36.73 -21.01 -22.93
C PRO A 300 36.58 -20.30 -21.58
N ALA A 301 37.38 -19.26 -21.31
CA ALA A 301 37.30 -18.50 -20.06
C ALA A 301 35.98 -17.71 -19.95
N ILE A 302 35.51 -17.09 -21.04
CA ILE A 302 34.20 -16.44 -21.11
C ILE A 302 33.07 -17.45 -20.89
N LEU A 303 33.17 -18.63 -21.52
CA LEU A 303 32.18 -19.70 -21.34
C LEU A 303 32.13 -20.18 -19.87
N LEU A 304 33.30 -20.37 -19.26
CA LEU A 304 33.41 -20.73 -17.84
C LEU A 304 32.79 -19.67 -16.94
N TRP A 305 33.01 -18.38 -17.22
CA TRP A 305 32.36 -17.29 -16.51
C TRP A 305 30.84 -17.36 -16.61
N ILE A 306 30.29 -17.56 -17.82
CA ILE A 306 28.84 -17.65 -18.02
C ILE A 306 28.26 -18.84 -17.23
N ILE A 307 28.97 -19.98 -17.21
CA ILE A 307 28.56 -21.15 -16.42
C ILE A 307 28.55 -20.82 -14.92
N LEU A 308 29.60 -20.16 -14.41
CA LEU A 308 29.68 -19.74 -13.01
C LEU A 308 28.61 -18.72 -12.65
N ASP A 309 28.33 -17.77 -13.54
CA ASP A 309 27.29 -16.76 -13.34
C ASP A 309 25.90 -17.40 -13.23
N VAL A 310 25.56 -18.30 -14.16
CA VAL A 310 24.25 -18.96 -14.20
C VAL A 310 24.06 -19.99 -13.08
N LEU A 311 25.10 -20.76 -12.74
CA LEU A 311 24.98 -21.86 -11.77
C LEU A 311 25.27 -21.44 -10.32
N LEU A 312 26.04 -20.37 -10.12
CA LEU A 312 26.47 -19.94 -8.79
C LEU A 312 25.95 -18.54 -8.49
N ILE A 313 26.42 -17.53 -9.21
CA ILE A 313 26.23 -16.12 -8.86
C ILE A 313 24.74 -15.77 -8.83
N ASN A 314 24.00 -16.09 -9.90
CA ASN A 314 22.59 -15.76 -10.02
C ASN A 314 21.72 -16.45 -8.95
N PRO A 315 21.82 -17.77 -8.69
CA PRO A 315 21.14 -18.41 -7.57
C PRO A 315 21.42 -17.75 -6.21
N PHE A 316 22.65 -17.29 -5.96
CA PHE A 316 23.00 -16.57 -4.73
C PHE A 316 22.36 -15.18 -4.66
N LEU A 317 22.24 -14.47 -5.79
CA LEU A 317 21.50 -13.20 -5.87
C LEU A 317 20.02 -13.41 -5.53
N TYR A 318 19.37 -14.43 -6.09
CA TYR A 318 17.99 -14.77 -5.74
C TYR A 318 17.87 -15.13 -4.25
N LEU A 319 18.78 -15.94 -3.71
CA LEU A 319 18.83 -16.22 -2.27
C LEU A 319 19.08 -14.96 -1.40
N ALA A 320 19.65 -13.90 -1.99
CA ALA A 320 19.86 -12.63 -1.33
C ALA A 320 18.57 -11.81 -1.12
N VAL A 321 17.52 -12.08 -1.88
CA VAL A 321 16.27 -11.30 -1.85
C VAL A 321 15.03 -12.11 -1.51
N LEU A 322 15.03 -13.42 -1.78
CA LEU A 322 13.86 -14.27 -1.56
C LEU A 322 13.60 -14.47 -0.05
N PRO A 323 12.32 -14.52 0.37
CA PRO A 323 11.95 -14.86 1.74
C PRO A 323 12.40 -16.29 2.06
N ARG A 324 12.80 -16.53 3.31
CA ARG A 324 13.27 -17.85 3.79
C ARG A 324 12.35 -18.32 4.93
N PRO A 325 11.96 -19.60 4.99
CA PRO A 325 12.31 -20.69 4.06
C PRO A 325 11.55 -20.60 2.74
N ILE A 326 12.23 -20.75 1.60
CA ILE A 326 11.65 -20.44 0.28
C ILE A 326 10.45 -21.35 -0.05
N LYS A 327 10.53 -22.61 0.36
CA LYS A 327 9.51 -23.64 0.06
C LYS A 327 8.12 -23.33 0.62
N SER A 328 8.00 -22.64 1.77
CA SER A 328 6.69 -22.34 2.37
C SER A 328 5.88 -21.33 1.53
N HIS A 329 6.56 -20.58 0.68
CA HIS A 329 5.99 -19.58 -0.21
C HIS A 329 5.64 -20.14 -1.60
N ILE A 330 5.77 -21.47 -1.78
CA ILE A 330 5.56 -22.17 -3.03
C ILE A 330 4.43 -23.18 -2.83
N LYS A 331 3.32 -23.01 -3.56
CA LYS A 331 2.17 -23.92 -3.49
C LYS A 331 1.78 -24.40 -4.87
N LYS A 332 1.25 -25.63 -4.97
CA LYS A 332 0.65 -26.08 -6.22
C LYS A 332 -0.72 -25.43 -6.37
N ILE A 333 -1.06 -25.03 -7.60
CA ILE A 333 -2.35 -24.40 -7.92
C ILE A 333 -3.53 -25.32 -7.56
N THR A 334 -3.34 -26.64 -7.60
CA THR A 334 -4.35 -27.65 -7.23
C THR A 334 -4.58 -27.78 -5.72
N GLU A 335 -3.67 -27.26 -4.89
CA GLU A 335 -3.68 -27.38 -3.43
C GLU A 335 -3.99 -26.03 -2.74
N LEU A 336 -4.45 -25.02 -3.50
CA LEU A 336 -4.80 -23.69 -2.97
C LEU A 336 -6.12 -23.74 -2.19
N THR A 337 -6.16 -23.04 -1.06
CA THR A 337 -7.41 -22.77 -0.33
C THR A 337 -8.30 -21.81 -1.12
N GLU A 338 -9.59 -21.71 -0.80
CA GLU A 338 -10.52 -20.82 -1.52
C GLU A 338 -10.08 -19.35 -1.51
N ASN A 339 -9.54 -18.87 -0.38
CA ASN A 339 -9.01 -17.52 -0.23
C ASN A 339 -7.76 -17.29 -1.10
N GLU A 340 -6.84 -18.25 -1.13
CA GLU A 340 -5.62 -18.17 -1.95
C GLU A 340 -5.93 -18.28 -3.44
N ARG A 341 -6.94 -19.07 -3.81
CA ARG A 341 -7.43 -19.20 -5.18
C ARG A 341 -8.05 -17.89 -5.68
N ALA A 342 -8.74 -17.15 -4.82
CA ALA A 342 -9.25 -15.81 -5.15
C ALA A 342 -8.10 -14.81 -5.40
N VAL A 343 -7.04 -14.86 -4.59
CA VAL A 343 -5.82 -14.05 -4.80
C VAL A 343 -5.12 -14.46 -6.10
N PHE A 344 -4.97 -15.76 -6.36
CA PHE A 344 -4.38 -16.27 -7.60
C PHE A 344 -5.15 -15.83 -8.86
N GLU A 345 -6.48 -15.93 -8.86
CA GLU A 345 -7.30 -15.50 -9.99
C GLU A 345 -7.26 -13.96 -10.19
N LYS A 346 -7.18 -13.20 -9.10
CA LYS A 346 -6.96 -11.74 -9.16
C LYS A 346 -5.59 -11.40 -9.76
N GLN A 347 -4.51 -12.03 -9.29
CA GLN A 347 -3.16 -11.86 -9.83
C GLN A 347 -3.09 -12.28 -11.30
N LYS A 348 -3.74 -13.38 -11.69
CA LYS A 348 -3.84 -13.84 -13.08
C LYS A 348 -4.62 -12.85 -13.95
N ALA A 349 -5.68 -12.24 -13.43
CA ALA A 349 -6.44 -11.21 -14.14
C ALA A 349 -5.63 -9.92 -14.34
N GLU A 350 -4.78 -9.54 -13.38
CA GLU A 350 -3.85 -8.41 -13.50
C GLU A 350 -2.71 -8.73 -14.49
N ASN A 351 -2.17 -9.97 -14.47
CA ASN A 351 -1.11 -10.42 -15.37
C ASN A 351 -1.58 -10.71 -16.82
N LYS A 352 -2.89 -10.72 -17.10
CA LYS A 352 -3.44 -10.79 -18.48
C LYS A 352 -2.99 -9.63 -19.37
N GLN A 353 -2.48 -8.53 -18.81
CA GLN A 353 -1.83 -7.47 -19.59
C GLN A 353 -0.43 -7.90 -20.11
N ALA A 354 0.32 -8.71 -19.36
CA ALA A 354 1.59 -9.29 -19.82
C ALA A 354 1.37 -10.42 -20.85
N ASP A 355 0.32 -11.23 -20.68
CA ASP A 355 -0.08 -12.25 -21.67
C ASP A 355 -0.63 -11.64 -22.96
N LYS A 356 -1.20 -10.43 -22.92
CA LYS A 356 -1.55 -9.68 -24.15
C LYS A 356 -0.29 -9.28 -24.95
N ILE A 357 0.82 -8.98 -24.28
CA ILE A 357 2.11 -8.69 -24.93
C ILE A 357 2.71 -9.98 -25.51
N LEU A 358 2.63 -11.10 -24.80
CA LEU A 358 3.07 -12.42 -25.31
C LEU A 358 2.21 -12.92 -26.47
N LYS A 359 0.88 -12.78 -26.41
CA LYS A 359 -0.01 -13.04 -27.55
C LYS A 359 0.25 -12.12 -28.74
N LYS A 360 0.65 -10.87 -28.51
CA LYS A 360 1.04 -9.95 -29.60
C LYS A 360 2.31 -10.42 -30.31
N TYR A 361 3.22 -11.11 -29.61
CA TYR A 361 4.39 -11.78 -30.21
C TYR A 361 4.04 -13.10 -30.93
N GLU A 362 3.06 -13.87 -30.44
CA GLU A 362 2.51 -15.04 -31.17
C GLU A 362 1.81 -14.61 -32.48
N ILE A 363 1.20 -13.42 -32.51
CA ILE A 363 0.49 -12.87 -33.68
C ILE A 363 1.44 -12.32 -34.76
N THR A 364 2.72 -12.08 -34.45
CA THR A 364 3.71 -11.54 -35.43
C THR A 364 4.38 -12.55 -36.37
N GLY A 365 3.87 -13.79 -36.47
CA GLY A 365 4.07 -14.61 -37.67
C GLY A 365 5.50 -15.10 -37.94
N ARG A 366 6.10 -15.83 -37.00
CA ARG A 366 7.16 -16.80 -37.33
C ARG A 366 6.81 -18.17 -36.75
N ASN A 367 5.98 -18.89 -37.50
CA ASN A 367 6.19 -20.31 -37.80
C ASN A 367 5.35 -20.63 -39.03
N LYS A 368 5.97 -20.36 -40.18
CA LYS A 368 5.61 -20.93 -41.47
C LYS A 368 6.29 -22.31 -41.54
N TYR A 369 5.47 -23.35 -41.74
CA TYR A 369 5.81 -24.71 -42.18
C TYR A 369 6.77 -25.53 -41.31
N ILE A 370 6.34 -26.74 -40.92
CA ILE A 370 6.59 -27.99 -41.66
C ILE A 370 5.67 -29.06 -41.04
N ASP A 371 5.22 -29.96 -41.92
CA ASP A 371 4.10 -30.90 -41.81
C ASP A 371 4.12 -31.89 -40.64
#